data_AF-A0A7C0W3W7-F1
#
_entry.id   AF-A0A7C0W3W7-F1
#
_cell.length_a   1.000
_cell.length_b   1.000
_cell.length_c   1.000
_cell.angle_alpha   90.00
_cell.angle_beta   90.00
_cell.angle_gamma   90.00
#
_symmetry.space_group_name_H-M   'P 1'
#
loop_
_entity.id
_entity.type
_entity.pdbx_description
1 polymer ?
#
loop_
_entity_poly.entity_id
_entity_poly.type
_entity_poly.pdbx_seq_one_letter_code
_entity_poly.pdbx_strand_id
1 'polypeptide(L)'
;ELVKDLYIDAHTSSSPPLDLPPGLDTLVENLVPGEGRLTIRAAAGLGEVLDTPIAVITAGDDVILAVADPVWRIVGAKLARFGLPASYGDEPKFLLVVGSDARPGENPLRARADSLHIVAMTPSSGTGAIVGIPRDSYVTTPDGLTDKLTSVLSRRDVDMLLATTRELTSLPVDGYVLTGFQGFTSLVNSFGGFVFDVPFAMADKASRAFFQPGEQMFDGAAALAFSRNRHLRGGDFTRSFDQGLVMLAGLRAVRLLGVRRLPALLELLTGHTATDLDATTLLTMGAAVYELGQVPNVVVDGIPDTVNGSSIVRLTDDAVATFEDLADGTLDSP
;
A
#
# COMPACT_ATOMS: atom_id res chain seq x y z
N GLU A 1 11.43 27.16 1.11
CA GLU A 1 12.05 26.81 -0.18
C GLU A 1 13.55 26.69 0.01
N LEU A 2 14.08 25.47 0.09
CA LEU A 2 15.52 25.27 -0.13
C LEU A 2 15.69 25.06 -1.64
N VAL A 3 15.97 26.14 -2.36
CA VAL A 3 16.45 26.03 -3.74
C VAL A 3 17.95 25.70 -3.62
N LYS A 4 18.28 24.41 -3.62
CA LYS A 4 19.65 23.96 -3.86
C LYS A 4 19.73 23.55 -5.32
N ASP A 5 20.69 24.15 -6.03
CA ASP A 5 21.03 23.71 -7.37
C ASP A 5 21.47 22.24 -7.30
N LEU A 6 20.72 21.35 -7.93
CA LEU A 6 21.13 19.96 -8.12
C LEU A 6 22.06 19.94 -9.33
N TYR A 7 23.36 19.77 -9.07
CA TYR A 7 24.37 19.61 -10.11
C TYR A 7 24.47 18.13 -10.47
N ILE A 8 23.90 17.74 -11.61
CA ILE A 8 24.14 16.42 -12.22
C ILE A 8 25.20 16.66 -13.30
N ASP A 9 26.46 16.31 -13.01
CA ASP A 9 27.55 16.43 -13.97
C ASP A 9 27.47 15.24 -14.94
N ALA A 10 27.14 15.51 -16.20
CA ALA A 10 27.12 14.51 -17.25
C ALA A 10 28.56 14.19 -17.67
N HIS A 11 29.12 13.16 -17.02
CA HIS A 11 30.36 12.45 -17.34
C HIS A 11 31.50 13.26 -17.99
N THR A 12 32.53 13.52 -17.20
CA THR A 12 33.91 13.37 -17.68
C THR A 12 34.40 11.99 -17.25
N SER A 13 35.30 11.36 -18.02
CA SER A 13 35.76 9.96 -17.91
C SER A 13 36.51 9.58 -16.62
N SER A 14 36.32 10.32 -15.52
CA SER A 14 37.09 10.20 -14.28
C SER A 14 36.24 10.18 -13.00
N SER A 15 34.91 10.26 -13.09
CA SER A 15 34.03 10.13 -11.93
C SER A 15 33.74 8.65 -11.64
N PRO A 16 33.67 8.22 -10.38
CA PRO A 16 33.23 6.87 -10.04
C PRO A 16 31.79 6.64 -10.57
N PRO A 17 31.42 5.40 -10.93
CA PRO A 17 30.07 5.09 -11.36
C PRO A 17 29.07 5.55 -10.28
N LEU A 18 27.96 6.16 -10.69
CA LEU A 18 26.84 6.39 -9.78
C LEU A 18 26.34 5.01 -9.33
N ASP A 19 26.24 4.81 -8.01
CA ASP A 19 25.58 3.66 -7.42
C ASP A 19 24.06 3.85 -7.61
N LEU A 20 23.57 3.40 -8.76
CA LEU A 20 22.16 3.50 -9.16
C LEU A 20 21.45 2.18 -8.85
N PRO A 21 20.17 2.22 -8.41
CA PRO A 21 19.37 1.01 -8.25
C PRO A 21 19.28 0.23 -9.57
N PRO A 22 19.15 -1.12 -9.52
CA PRO A 22 18.88 -1.94 -10.69
C PRO A 22 17.71 -1.38 -11.51
N GLY A 23 17.85 -1.33 -12.84
CA GLY A 23 16.85 -0.81 -13.77
C GLY A 23 17.04 0.67 -14.11
N LEU A 24 17.57 1.48 -13.18
CA LEU A 24 17.89 2.88 -13.45
C LEU A 24 19.23 3.01 -14.20
N ASP A 25 20.17 2.09 -13.95
CA ASP A 25 21.43 1.96 -14.69
C ASP A 25 21.18 1.72 -16.18
N THR A 26 20.32 0.75 -16.52
CA THR A 26 19.94 0.40 -17.89
C THR A 26 19.19 1.55 -18.58
N LEU A 27 18.40 2.30 -17.81
CA LEU A 27 17.70 3.49 -18.27
C LEU A 27 18.68 4.61 -18.66
N VAL A 28 19.74 4.80 -17.87
CA VAL A 28 20.76 5.84 -18.06
C VAL A 28 21.77 5.46 -19.15
N GLU A 29 22.13 4.19 -19.28
CA GLU A 29 23.06 3.69 -20.31
C GLU A 29 22.60 3.98 -21.75
N ASN A 30 21.28 4.07 -21.97
CA ASN A 30 20.69 4.35 -23.28
C ASN A 30 20.54 5.85 -23.60
N LEU A 31 20.87 6.73 -22.65
CA LEU A 31 20.86 8.18 -22.87
C LEU A 31 22.16 8.60 -23.54
N VAL A 32 22.07 9.19 -24.74
CA VAL A 32 23.23 9.86 -25.36
C VAL A 32 23.49 11.16 -24.58
N PRO A 33 24.65 11.33 -23.92
CA PRO A 33 24.95 12.55 -23.21
C PRO A 33 25.04 13.70 -24.21
N GLY A 34 24.16 14.69 -24.11
CA GLY A 34 24.29 15.94 -24.85
C GLY A 34 25.42 16.79 -24.24
N GLU A 35 26.21 17.45 -25.08
CA GLU A 35 27.14 18.48 -24.59
C GLU A 35 26.35 19.71 -24.11
N GLY A 36 26.51 20.09 -22.84
CA GLY A 36 25.88 21.30 -22.29
C GLY A 36 25.69 21.28 -20.78
N ARG A 37 25.19 22.39 -20.22
CA ARG A 37 24.85 22.52 -18.81
C ARG A 37 23.33 22.53 -18.64
N LEU A 38 22.78 21.48 -18.03
CA LEU A 38 21.37 21.42 -17.67
C LEU A 38 21.18 22.03 -16.27
N THR A 39 20.47 23.16 -16.18
CA THR A 39 20.08 23.73 -14.89
C THR A 39 18.62 23.35 -14.61
N ILE A 40 18.38 22.63 -13.52
CA ILE A 40 17.05 22.18 -13.13
C ILE A 40 16.64 22.91 -11.85
N ARG A 41 15.51 23.63 -11.88
CA ARG A 41 14.87 24.11 -10.66
C ARG A 41 14.08 22.96 -10.05
N ALA A 42 14.48 22.54 -8.86
CA ALA A 42 13.84 21.46 -8.13
C ALA A 42 13.27 21.95 -6.79
N ALA A 43 12.24 21.27 -6.31
CA ALA A 43 11.72 21.40 -4.96
C ALA A 43 11.77 20.05 -4.27
N ALA A 44 12.20 20.03 -3.00
CA ALA A 44 12.26 18.82 -2.20
C ALA A 44 11.22 18.83 -1.09
N GLY A 45 10.54 17.69 -0.90
CA GLY A 45 9.96 17.30 0.37
C GLY A 45 10.99 16.48 1.14
N LEU A 46 11.10 16.74 2.44
CA LEU A 46 12.00 16.02 3.33
C LEU A 46 11.18 15.42 4.46
N GLY A 47 11.64 14.30 4.98
CA GLY A 47 11.05 13.66 6.14
C GLY A 47 11.96 12.58 6.71
N GLU A 48 11.46 11.87 7.70
CA GLU A 48 12.15 10.80 8.40
C GLU A 48 11.22 9.62 8.64
N VAL A 49 11.57 8.44 8.13
CA VAL A 49 10.76 7.23 8.28
C VAL A 49 11.61 6.18 8.96
N LEU A 50 11.15 5.66 10.11
CA LEU A 50 11.88 4.66 10.90
C LEU A 50 13.33 5.10 11.16
N ASP A 51 13.50 6.31 11.70
CA ASP A 51 14.79 6.96 11.98
C ASP A 51 15.71 7.15 10.75
N THR A 52 15.17 6.98 9.54
CA THR A 52 15.91 7.10 8.29
C THR A 52 15.45 8.34 7.52
N PRO A 53 16.32 9.33 7.28
CA PRO A 53 15.96 10.50 6.50
C PRO A 53 15.64 10.13 5.05
N ILE A 54 14.54 10.67 4.54
CA ILE A 54 14.07 10.45 3.18
C ILE A 54 13.75 11.78 2.48
N ALA A 55 13.81 11.77 1.15
CA ALA A 55 13.51 12.93 0.33
C ALA A 55 12.77 12.54 -0.94
N VAL A 56 11.85 13.43 -1.34
CA VAL A 56 11.23 13.41 -2.67
C VAL A 56 11.55 14.73 -3.35
N ILE A 57 12.34 14.67 -4.40
CA ILE A 57 12.77 15.81 -5.20
C ILE A 57 11.92 15.85 -6.46
N THR A 58 11.36 17.00 -6.77
CA THR A 58 10.47 17.22 -7.93
C THR A 58 10.99 18.34 -8.81
N ALA A 59 10.93 18.16 -10.13
CA ALA A 59 11.35 19.16 -11.10
C ALA A 59 10.48 19.10 -12.38
N GLY A 60 9.37 19.83 -12.36
CA GLY A 60 8.27 19.58 -13.30
C GLY A 60 7.60 18.26 -12.92
N ASP A 61 7.42 17.37 -13.91
CA ASP A 61 6.84 16.04 -13.71
C ASP A 61 7.87 14.96 -13.34
N ASP A 62 9.15 15.34 -13.26
CA ASP A 62 10.18 14.44 -12.77
C ASP A 62 10.11 14.28 -11.25
N VAL A 63 10.38 13.07 -10.79
CA VAL A 63 10.44 12.68 -9.38
C VAL A 63 11.73 11.91 -9.14
N ILE A 64 12.48 12.27 -8.10
CA ILE A 64 13.65 11.52 -7.62
C ILE A 64 13.41 11.20 -6.14
N LEU A 65 13.56 9.93 -5.79
CA LEU A 65 13.45 9.41 -4.44
C LEU A 65 14.86 9.21 -3.88
N ALA A 66 15.10 9.69 -2.67
CA ALA A 66 16.38 9.52 -2.01
C ALA A 66 16.22 9.15 -0.53
N VAL A 67 17.17 8.36 -0.04
CA VAL A 67 17.25 7.86 1.34
C VAL A 67 18.66 8.13 1.85
N ALA A 68 18.81 8.49 3.12
CA ALA A 68 20.13 8.71 3.74
C ALA A 68 20.49 7.60 4.73
N ASP A 69 21.48 6.78 4.38
CA ASP A 69 22.07 5.80 5.31
C ASP A 69 23.47 5.34 4.84
N PRO A 70 24.59 5.84 5.43
CA PRO A 70 24.75 7.09 6.19
C PRO A 70 24.84 8.32 5.27
N VAL A 71 24.89 8.11 3.95
CA VAL A 71 24.93 9.13 2.91
C VAL A 71 23.66 9.06 2.06
N TRP A 72 23.29 10.18 1.44
CA TRP A 72 22.15 10.22 0.52
C TRP A 72 22.43 9.37 -0.72
N ARG A 73 21.52 8.45 -1.01
CA ARG A 73 21.49 7.64 -2.24
C ARG A 73 20.14 7.78 -2.93
N ILE A 74 20.15 7.75 -4.26
CA ILE A 74 18.93 7.70 -5.06
C ILE A 74 18.41 6.27 -5.03
N VAL A 75 17.12 6.10 -4.74
CA VAL A 75 16.48 4.77 -4.61
C VAL A 75 15.39 4.53 -5.63
N GLY A 76 15.04 5.55 -6.42
CA GLY A 76 14.09 5.46 -7.50
C GLY A 76 13.89 6.80 -8.18
N ALA A 77 13.41 6.78 -9.42
CA ALA A 77 13.10 8.00 -10.14
C ALA A 77 12.03 7.79 -11.21
N LYS A 78 11.35 8.88 -11.56
CA LYS A 78 10.57 9.05 -12.78
C LYS A 78 11.13 10.25 -13.50
N LEU A 79 11.70 10.04 -14.68
CA LEU A 79 12.29 11.11 -15.49
C LEU A 79 11.39 11.39 -16.70
N ALA A 80 10.20 11.93 -16.40
CA ALA A 80 9.13 12.16 -17.38
C ALA A 80 9.59 13.01 -18.57
N ARG A 81 10.53 13.94 -18.38
CA ARG A 81 11.08 14.76 -19.48
C ARG A 81 11.79 13.97 -20.58
N PHE A 82 12.21 12.74 -20.27
CA PHE A 82 12.85 11.83 -21.23
C PHE A 82 11.88 10.77 -21.74
N GLY A 83 10.59 10.83 -21.37
CA GLY A 83 9.60 9.82 -21.75
C GLY A 83 9.86 8.44 -21.13
N LEU A 84 10.61 8.39 -20.03
CA LEU A 84 10.98 7.15 -19.35
C LEU A 84 9.91 6.77 -18.32
N PRO A 85 9.59 5.48 -18.18
CA PRO A 85 8.68 5.02 -17.13
C PRO A 85 9.26 5.29 -15.74
N ALA A 86 8.39 5.28 -14.72
CA ALA A 86 8.85 5.30 -13.35
C ALA A 86 9.64 4.01 -13.05
N SER A 87 10.74 4.15 -12.30
CA SER A 87 11.58 3.06 -11.82
C SER A 87 11.77 3.23 -10.32
N TYR A 88 10.99 2.50 -9.54
CA TYR A 88 10.98 2.60 -8.08
C TYR A 88 11.47 1.30 -7.41
N GLY A 89 12.57 0.74 -7.93
CA GLY A 89 13.12 -0.56 -7.50
C GLY A 89 12.37 -1.72 -8.14
N ASP A 90 12.47 -2.90 -7.53
CA ASP A 90 11.91 -4.14 -8.09
C ASP A 90 10.38 -4.07 -8.25
N GLU A 91 9.88 -4.69 -9.31
CA GLU A 91 8.46 -4.76 -9.67
C GLU A 91 8.09 -6.19 -10.11
N PRO A 92 6.82 -6.61 -9.95
CA PRO A 92 5.75 -5.94 -9.21
C PRO A 92 6.01 -5.91 -7.69
N LYS A 93 5.34 -4.98 -7.00
CA LYS A 93 5.38 -4.86 -5.53
C LYS A 93 4.08 -5.36 -4.93
N PHE A 94 4.14 -6.10 -3.82
CA PHE A 94 3.00 -6.70 -3.13
C PHE A 94 3.02 -6.36 -1.64
N LEU A 95 2.07 -5.55 -1.18
CA LEU A 95 1.93 -5.17 0.22
C LEU A 95 0.76 -5.90 0.87
N LEU A 96 0.98 -6.54 2.02
CA LEU A 96 -0.11 -7.00 2.88
C LEU A 96 -0.61 -5.85 3.77
N VAL A 97 -1.83 -5.39 3.55
CA VAL A 97 -2.49 -4.39 4.39
C VAL A 97 -3.41 -5.10 5.39
N VAL A 98 -3.18 -4.86 6.68
CA VAL A 98 -3.89 -5.54 7.78
C VAL A 98 -4.59 -4.52 8.68
N GLY A 99 -5.90 -4.68 8.82
CA GLY A 99 -6.68 -3.98 9.86
C GLY A 99 -7.06 -4.95 10.97
N SER A 100 -6.54 -4.76 12.18
CA SER A 100 -6.90 -5.59 13.33
C SER A 100 -8.09 -5.04 14.12
N ASP A 101 -8.80 -5.92 14.83
CA ASP A 101 -9.94 -5.54 15.68
C ASP A 101 -9.55 -4.92 17.04
N ALA A 102 -8.26 -4.56 17.19
CA ALA A 102 -7.73 -3.89 18.36
C ALA A 102 -8.36 -2.51 18.59
N ARG A 103 -8.87 -2.33 19.80
CA ARG A 103 -9.49 -1.10 20.31
C ARG A 103 -8.46 -0.22 21.00
N PRO A 104 -8.80 1.03 21.34
CA PRO A 104 -7.89 1.91 22.08
C PRO A 104 -7.36 1.24 23.36
N GLY A 105 -6.02 1.20 23.50
CA GLY A 105 -5.33 0.55 24.61
C GLY A 105 -4.98 -0.93 24.39
N GLU A 106 -5.44 -1.56 23.31
CA GLU A 106 -5.06 -2.94 22.94
C GLU A 106 -3.86 -2.94 21.99
N ASN A 107 -3.06 -4.01 22.03
CA ASN A 107 -1.95 -4.18 21.10
C ASN A 107 -2.50 -4.68 19.73
N PRO A 108 -2.36 -3.91 18.64
CA PRO A 108 -2.87 -4.29 17.33
C PRO A 108 -2.24 -5.55 16.75
N LEU A 109 -1.02 -5.90 17.19
CA LEU A 109 -0.29 -7.11 16.78
C LEU A 109 -0.73 -8.39 17.51
N ARG A 110 -1.67 -8.29 18.46
CA ARG A 110 -2.18 -9.43 19.25
C ARG A 110 -3.69 -9.62 19.14
N ALA A 111 -4.34 -8.81 18.31
CA ALA A 111 -5.77 -8.88 18.02
C ALA A 111 -6.04 -9.72 16.75
N ARG A 112 -7.30 -9.87 16.35
CA ARG A 112 -7.64 -10.59 15.12
C ARG A 112 -7.48 -9.67 13.92
N ALA A 113 -7.00 -10.22 12.80
CA ALA A 113 -6.90 -9.50 11.53
C ALA A 113 -8.27 -9.50 10.82
N ASP A 114 -9.01 -8.40 10.93
CA ASP A 114 -10.42 -8.29 10.51
C ASP A 114 -10.59 -7.68 9.10
N SER A 115 -9.51 -7.14 8.54
CA SER A 115 -9.32 -6.65 7.17
C SER A 115 -7.96 -7.18 6.69
N LEU A 116 -7.94 -7.87 5.56
CA LEU A 116 -6.75 -8.52 4.99
C LEU A 116 -6.77 -8.30 3.48
N HIS A 117 -5.84 -7.51 2.97
CA HIS A 117 -5.80 -7.13 1.56
C HIS A 117 -4.37 -7.19 1.03
N ILE A 118 -4.18 -7.73 -0.17
CA ILE A 118 -2.95 -7.55 -0.96
C ILE A 118 -3.13 -6.32 -1.84
N VAL A 119 -2.17 -5.40 -1.77
CA VAL A 119 -2.07 -4.26 -2.68
C VAL A 119 -0.90 -4.51 -3.62
N ALA A 120 -1.21 -4.73 -4.89
CA ALA A 120 -0.23 -4.92 -5.96
C ALA A 120 0.05 -3.61 -6.69
N MET A 121 1.30 -3.35 -7.04
CA MET A 121 1.74 -2.11 -7.68
C MET A 121 2.85 -2.39 -8.70
N THR A 122 2.64 -1.96 -9.94
CA THR A 122 3.63 -2.00 -11.03
C THR A 122 3.75 -0.59 -11.63
N PRO A 123 4.55 0.30 -11.01
CA PRO A 123 4.59 1.70 -11.40
C PRO A 123 5.14 1.94 -12.82
N SER A 124 5.95 1.05 -13.37
CA SER A 124 6.44 1.18 -14.75
C SER A 124 5.33 1.11 -15.80
N SER A 125 4.32 0.26 -15.59
CA SER A 125 3.12 0.11 -16.44
C SER A 125 1.93 0.93 -15.93
N GLY A 126 2.02 1.50 -14.72
CA GLY A 126 0.92 2.23 -14.08
C GLY A 126 -0.25 1.34 -13.65
N THR A 127 -0.01 0.04 -13.47
CA THR A 127 -1.02 -0.95 -13.08
C THR A 127 -0.91 -1.30 -11.60
N GLY A 128 -2.02 -1.73 -11.02
CA GLY A 128 -2.06 -2.21 -9.65
C GLY A 128 -3.46 -2.70 -9.30
N ALA A 129 -3.60 -3.35 -8.15
CA ALA A 129 -4.88 -3.92 -7.71
C ALA A 129 -4.95 -3.97 -6.18
N ILE A 130 -6.18 -4.02 -5.66
CA ILE A 130 -6.49 -4.34 -4.27
C ILE A 130 -7.27 -5.64 -4.27
N VAL A 131 -6.72 -6.67 -3.63
CA VAL A 131 -7.32 -7.99 -3.54
C VAL A 131 -7.59 -8.33 -2.08
N GLY A 132 -8.87 -8.30 -1.70
CA GLY A 132 -9.32 -8.66 -0.37
C GLY A 132 -9.35 -10.18 -0.18
N ILE A 133 -8.81 -10.65 0.94
CA ILE A 133 -8.87 -12.05 1.38
C ILE A 133 -9.93 -12.15 2.48
N PRO A 134 -10.97 -12.99 2.34
CA PRO A 134 -11.96 -13.19 3.39
C PRO A 134 -11.26 -13.58 4.70
N ARG A 135 -11.49 -12.83 5.78
CA ARG A 135 -10.77 -13.05 7.05
C ARG A 135 -11.02 -14.45 7.65
N ASP A 136 -12.18 -15.02 7.33
CA ASP A 136 -12.59 -16.35 7.79
C ASP A 136 -12.06 -17.48 6.88
N SER A 137 -11.18 -17.17 5.92
CA SER A 137 -10.48 -18.16 5.07
C SER A 137 -9.82 -19.23 5.95
N TYR A 138 -10.18 -20.48 5.73
CA TYR A 138 -9.67 -21.61 6.49
C TYR A 138 -8.34 -22.07 5.91
N VAL A 139 -7.27 -21.83 6.65
CA VAL A 139 -5.89 -22.00 6.19
C VAL A 139 -5.14 -22.93 7.14
N THR A 140 -4.08 -23.54 6.62
CA THR A 140 -3.06 -24.18 7.45
C THR A 140 -1.81 -23.33 7.39
N THR A 141 -1.29 -22.94 8.54
CA THR A 141 -0.04 -22.17 8.65
C THR A 141 1.18 -23.09 8.43
N PRO A 142 2.35 -22.51 8.12
CA PRO A 142 3.60 -23.26 8.00
C PRO A 142 3.96 -24.14 9.22
N ASP A 143 3.57 -23.74 10.43
CA ASP A 143 3.80 -24.51 11.66
C ASP A 143 2.70 -25.55 11.97
N GLY A 144 1.75 -25.74 11.05
CA GLY A 144 0.70 -26.75 11.12
C GLY A 144 -0.55 -26.35 11.92
N LEU A 145 -0.72 -25.06 12.28
CA LEU A 145 -1.99 -24.59 12.83
C LEU A 145 -3.03 -24.48 11.71
N THR A 146 -4.15 -25.19 11.85
CA THR A 146 -5.31 -25.00 10.98
C THR A 146 -6.38 -24.17 11.68
N ASP A 147 -6.62 -22.95 11.21
CA ASP A 147 -7.60 -22.01 11.75
C ASP A 147 -8.03 -21.03 10.64
N LYS A 148 -8.91 -20.09 10.98
CA LYS A 148 -9.21 -18.93 10.15
C LYS A 148 -8.00 -18.01 10.06
N LEU A 149 -7.78 -17.41 8.90
CA LEU A 149 -6.69 -16.46 8.67
C LEU A 149 -6.71 -15.29 9.68
N THR A 150 -7.90 -14.78 10.02
CA THR A 150 -8.09 -13.74 11.04
C THR A 150 -7.51 -14.10 12.42
N SER A 151 -7.56 -15.38 12.77
CA SER A 151 -7.11 -15.89 14.06
C SER A 151 -5.59 -16.02 14.13
N VAL A 152 -4.91 -16.16 12.99
CA VAL A 152 -3.45 -16.41 12.91
C VAL A 152 -2.70 -15.32 13.67
N LEU A 153 -3.00 -14.05 13.43
CA LEU A 153 -2.38 -12.91 14.12
C LEU A 153 -2.46 -13.03 15.65
N SER A 154 -3.65 -13.32 16.18
CA SER A 154 -3.89 -13.40 17.63
C SER A 154 -3.33 -14.66 18.29
N ARG A 155 -3.27 -15.78 17.54
CA ARG A 155 -2.84 -17.10 18.04
C ARG A 155 -1.34 -17.35 17.84
N ARG A 156 -0.71 -16.56 16.98
CA ARG A 156 0.70 -16.56 16.66
C ARG A 156 1.19 -15.11 16.76
N ASP A 157 1.53 -14.55 15.62
CA ASP A 157 2.05 -13.20 15.43
C ASP A 157 1.87 -12.79 13.96
N VAL A 158 2.32 -11.59 13.65
CA VAL A 158 2.24 -11.01 12.32
C VAL A 158 3.17 -11.71 11.31
N ASP A 159 4.31 -12.25 11.77
CA ASP A 159 5.25 -12.98 10.92
C ASP A 159 4.62 -14.26 10.39
N MET A 160 3.90 -15.01 11.26
CA MET A 160 3.16 -16.19 10.83
C MET A 160 1.98 -15.83 9.91
N LEU A 161 1.30 -14.70 10.15
CA LEU A 161 0.25 -14.22 9.26
C LEU A 161 0.80 -13.91 7.86
N LEU A 162 1.92 -13.20 7.78
CA LEU A 162 2.60 -12.87 6.53
C LEU A 162 3.07 -14.14 5.81
N ALA A 163 3.72 -15.07 6.52
CA ALA A 163 4.17 -16.34 5.96
C ALA A 163 3.00 -17.19 5.43
N THR A 164 1.90 -17.27 6.20
CA THR A 164 0.67 -17.97 5.77
C THR A 164 0.06 -17.31 4.54
N THR A 165 0.10 -15.99 4.45
CA THR A 165 -0.42 -15.25 3.28
C THR A 165 0.45 -15.49 2.04
N ARG A 166 1.78 -15.52 2.18
CA ARG A 166 2.70 -15.87 1.09
C ARG A 166 2.44 -17.29 0.57
N GLU A 167 2.26 -18.26 1.47
CA GLU A 167 1.96 -19.65 1.08
C GLU A 167 0.57 -19.77 0.42
N LEU A 168 -0.44 -19.11 0.99
CA LEU A 168 -1.81 -19.12 0.48
C LEU A 168 -1.91 -18.55 -0.94
N THR A 169 -1.18 -17.46 -1.21
CA THR A 169 -1.27 -16.71 -2.47
C THR A 169 -0.21 -17.12 -3.49
N SER A 170 0.87 -17.77 -3.05
CA SER A 170 2.09 -17.99 -3.84
C SER A 170 2.75 -16.69 -4.35
N LEU A 171 2.37 -15.52 -3.81
CA LEU A 171 2.92 -14.22 -4.20
C LEU A 171 4.12 -13.85 -3.32
N PRO A 172 5.13 -13.15 -3.89
CA PRO A 172 6.25 -12.61 -3.14
C PRO A 172 5.83 -11.34 -2.38
N VAL A 173 4.92 -11.47 -1.41
CA VAL A 173 4.48 -10.35 -0.56
C VAL A 173 5.68 -9.73 0.15
N ASP A 174 6.00 -8.47 -0.12
CA ASP A 174 7.22 -7.79 0.33
C ASP A 174 7.26 -7.62 1.86
N GLY A 175 6.10 -7.35 2.46
CA GLY A 175 5.93 -7.15 3.89
C GLY A 175 4.52 -6.71 4.21
N TYR A 176 4.33 -6.08 5.37
CA TYR A 176 3.01 -5.67 5.84
C TYR A 176 2.95 -4.23 6.36
N VAL A 177 1.76 -3.65 6.27
CA VAL A 177 1.36 -2.47 7.05
C VAL A 177 0.11 -2.85 7.85
N LEU A 178 0.21 -2.75 9.17
CA LEU A 178 -0.82 -3.19 10.11
C LEU A 178 -1.27 -2.06 11.02
N THR A 179 -2.59 -1.91 11.19
CA THR A 179 -3.14 -0.93 12.13
C THR A 179 -4.34 -1.48 12.90
N GLY A 180 -4.56 -0.94 14.10
CA GLY A 180 -5.80 -1.13 14.87
C GLY A 180 -6.73 0.06 14.71
N PHE A 181 -7.87 0.07 15.41
CA PHE A 181 -8.88 1.12 15.26
C PHE A 181 -8.38 2.51 15.61
N GLN A 182 -7.56 2.62 16.66
CA GLN A 182 -6.99 3.91 17.07
C GLN A 182 -6.00 4.46 16.04
N GLY A 183 -5.09 3.61 15.54
CA GLY A 183 -4.12 4.00 14.53
C GLY A 183 -4.82 4.44 13.24
N PHE A 184 -5.74 3.63 12.74
CA PHE A 184 -6.53 3.94 11.54
C PHE A 184 -7.29 5.27 11.65
N THR A 185 -8.05 5.47 12.73
CA THR A 185 -8.82 6.71 12.92
C THR A 185 -7.92 7.93 13.05
N SER A 186 -6.78 7.79 13.72
CA SER A 186 -5.82 8.89 13.89
C SER A 186 -5.16 9.23 12.57
N LEU A 187 -4.76 8.23 11.78
CA LEU A 187 -4.18 8.40 10.46
C LEU A 187 -5.10 9.18 9.52
N VAL A 188 -6.37 8.77 9.41
CA VAL A 188 -7.36 9.46 8.55
C VAL A 188 -7.56 10.90 9.02
N ASN A 189 -7.64 11.13 10.32
CA ASN A 189 -7.79 12.48 10.88
C ASN A 189 -6.55 13.36 10.65
N SER A 190 -5.35 12.79 10.72
CA SER A 190 -4.07 13.50 10.55
C SER A 190 -3.91 14.14 9.16
N PHE A 191 -4.53 13.54 8.12
CA PHE A 191 -4.54 14.13 6.77
C PHE A 191 -5.78 15.00 6.48
N GLY A 192 -6.70 15.13 7.45
CA GLY A 192 -7.91 15.95 7.32
C GLY A 192 -9.14 15.24 6.77
N GLY A 193 -9.13 13.90 6.72
CA GLY A 193 -10.20 13.10 6.12
C GLY A 193 -10.10 13.00 4.59
N PHE A 194 -11.13 12.42 3.97
CA PHE A 194 -11.23 12.32 2.50
C PHE A 194 -12.68 12.30 2.03
N VAL A 195 -12.90 12.71 0.77
CA VAL A 195 -14.21 12.56 0.13
C VAL A 195 -14.41 11.07 -0.22
N PHE A 196 -15.55 10.53 0.21
CA PHE A 196 -15.93 9.15 -0.03
C PHE A 196 -17.32 9.10 -0.67
N ASP A 197 -17.46 8.33 -1.75
CA ASP A 197 -18.75 8.09 -2.40
C ASP A 197 -19.39 6.84 -1.79
N VAL A 198 -20.43 7.02 -0.99
CA VAL A 198 -21.12 5.93 -0.31
C VAL A 198 -21.99 5.18 -1.32
N PRO A 199 -21.78 3.87 -1.55
CA PRO A 199 -22.45 3.15 -2.64
C PRO A 199 -23.95 2.88 -2.36
N PHE A 200 -24.35 2.77 -1.09
CA PHE A 200 -25.74 2.50 -0.70
C PHE A 200 -26.03 2.98 0.72
N ALA A 201 -27.32 3.15 1.03
CA ALA A 201 -27.75 3.58 2.35
C ALA A 201 -27.40 2.53 3.41
N MET A 202 -26.85 2.97 4.55
CA MET A 202 -26.44 2.12 5.66
C MET A 202 -27.15 2.54 6.95
N ALA A 203 -27.55 1.56 7.75
CA ALA A 203 -28.13 1.75 9.07
C ALA A 203 -27.71 0.62 10.02
N ASP A 204 -26.47 0.68 10.50
CA ASP A 204 -25.90 -0.30 11.41
C ASP A 204 -25.54 0.32 12.77
N LYS A 205 -26.31 -0.05 13.79
CA LYS A 205 -26.09 0.43 15.16
C LYS A 205 -24.79 -0.09 15.77
N ALA A 206 -24.31 -1.27 15.37
CA ALA A 206 -23.14 -1.90 15.97
C ALA A 206 -21.84 -1.23 15.53
N SER A 207 -21.75 -0.86 14.25
CA SER A 207 -20.64 -0.08 13.68
C SER A 207 -20.82 1.43 13.83
N ARG A 208 -22.06 1.89 14.03
CA ARG A 208 -22.52 3.30 13.91
C ARG A 208 -22.49 3.82 12.47
N ALA A 209 -22.53 2.94 11.47
CA ALA A 209 -22.64 3.33 10.07
C ALA A 209 -24.08 3.78 9.75
N PHE A 210 -24.29 5.09 9.71
CA PHE A 210 -25.54 5.72 9.31
C PHE A 210 -25.25 6.67 8.15
N PHE A 211 -25.33 6.15 6.93
CA PHE A 211 -24.92 6.87 5.73
C PHE A 211 -26.02 6.84 4.67
N GLN A 212 -26.10 7.93 3.91
CA GLN A 212 -26.89 7.99 2.69
C GLN A 212 -25.96 7.77 1.49
N PRO A 213 -26.46 7.29 0.34
CA PRO A 213 -25.65 7.17 -0.86
C PRO A 213 -25.13 8.54 -1.34
N GLY A 214 -23.94 8.55 -1.95
CA GLY A 214 -23.33 9.73 -2.57
C GLY A 214 -22.05 10.22 -1.90
N GLU A 215 -21.44 11.25 -2.50
CA GLU A 215 -20.21 11.86 -2.02
C GLU A 215 -20.40 12.61 -0.69
N GLN A 216 -19.58 12.28 0.29
CA GLN A 216 -19.54 12.96 1.58
C GLN A 216 -18.13 12.91 2.17
N MET A 217 -17.83 13.84 3.09
CA MET A 217 -16.54 13.87 3.78
C MET A 217 -16.50 12.80 4.88
N PHE A 218 -15.47 11.97 4.85
CA PHE A 218 -15.17 10.98 5.87
C PHE A 218 -14.01 11.45 6.73
N ASP A 219 -14.27 11.57 8.03
CA ASP A 219 -13.21 11.58 9.06
C ASP A 219 -12.87 10.14 9.47
N GLY A 220 -11.93 9.97 10.40
CA GLY A 220 -11.51 8.66 10.86
C GLY A 220 -12.65 7.85 11.48
N ALA A 221 -13.57 8.50 12.18
CA ALA A 221 -14.70 7.82 12.81
C ALA A 221 -15.71 7.32 11.78
N ALA A 222 -16.03 8.13 10.77
CA ALA A 222 -16.90 7.76 9.66
C ALA A 222 -16.29 6.63 8.82
N ALA A 223 -14.99 6.74 8.48
CA ALA A 223 -14.27 5.69 7.76
C ALA A 223 -14.26 4.37 8.54
N LEU A 224 -14.01 4.40 9.85
CA LEU A 224 -14.01 3.20 10.68
C LEU A 224 -15.41 2.59 10.80
N ALA A 225 -16.45 3.42 10.93
CA ALA A 225 -17.82 2.96 10.99
C ALA A 225 -18.22 2.25 9.68
N PHE A 226 -17.88 2.83 8.53
CA PHE A 226 -18.13 2.24 7.21
C PHE A 226 -17.44 0.88 7.06
N SER A 227 -16.12 0.82 7.30
CA SER A 227 -15.33 -0.41 7.19
C SER A 227 -15.76 -1.55 8.14
N ARG A 228 -16.58 -1.24 9.15
CA ARG A 228 -17.09 -2.19 10.14
C ARG A 228 -18.55 -2.58 9.95
N ASN A 229 -19.25 -2.02 8.96
CA ASN A 229 -20.65 -2.34 8.71
C ASN A 229 -20.82 -3.84 8.42
N ARG A 230 -21.74 -4.49 9.13
CA ARG A 230 -22.04 -5.93 8.95
C ARG A 230 -23.44 -6.22 8.42
N HIS A 231 -24.32 -5.22 8.35
CA HIS A 231 -25.68 -5.38 7.82
C HIS A 231 -25.66 -5.26 6.29
N LEU A 232 -25.00 -6.21 5.64
CA LEU A 232 -24.73 -6.23 4.20
C LEU A 232 -25.31 -7.49 3.56
N ARG A 233 -25.88 -7.35 2.35
CA ARG A 233 -26.51 -8.48 1.65
C ARG A 233 -25.53 -9.60 1.30
N GLY A 234 -24.27 -9.27 0.98
CA GLY A 234 -23.20 -10.25 0.72
C GLY A 234 -22.31 -10.53 1.94
N GLY A 235 -22.73 -10.11 3.14
CA GLY A 235 -22.03 -10.41 4.39
C GLY A 235 -20.57 -9.92 4.41
N ASP A 236 -19.66 -10.81 4.80
CA ASP A 236 -18.25 -10.47 5.00
C ASP A 236 -17.50 -10.18 3.69
N PHE A 237 -17.93 -10.77 2.57
CA PHE A 237 -17.35 -10.48 1.25
C PHE A 237 -17.61 -9.03 0.84
N THR A 238 -18.86 -8.56 0.98
CA THR A 238 -19.17 -7.13 0.74
C THR A 238 -18.41 -6.23 1.70
N ARG A 239 -18.25 -6.64 2.97
CA ARG A 239 -17.48 -5.85 3.94
C ARG A 239 -16.00 -5.74 3.55
N SER A 240 -15.40 -6.81 3.05
CA SER A 240 -14.01 -6.81 2.54
C SER A 240 -13.87 -5.92 1.31
N PHE A 241 -14.86 -5.96 0.41
CA PHE A 241 -14.91 -5.09 -0.76
C PHE A 241 -15.01 -3.60 -0.36
N ASP A 242 -15.91 -3.28 0.58
CA ASP A 242 -16.11 -1.94 1.12
C ASP A 242 -14.84 -1.40 1.81
N GLN A 243 -14.07 -2.26 2.49
CA GLN A 243 -12.75 -1.90 3.04
C GLN A 243 -11.76 -1.50 1.94
N GLY A 244 -11.75 -2.23 0.82
CA GLY A 244 -10.97 -1.88 -0.37
C GLY A 244 -11.39 -0.53 -0.98
N LEU A 245 -12.68 -0.19 -0.97
CA LEU A 245 -13.14 1.14 -1.40
C LEU A 245 -12.58 2.26 -0.51
N VAL A 246 -12.50 2.03 0.81
CA VAL A 246 -11.89 2.98 1.74
C VAL A 246 -10.39 3.15 1.46
N MET A 247 -9.69 2.06 1.11
CA MET A 247 -8.29 2.14 0.68
C MET A 247 -8.16 2.96 -0.61
N LEU A 248 -8.97 2.69 -1.63
CA LEU A 248 -8.97 3.47 -2.89
C LEU A 248 -9.21 4.96 -2.65
N ALA A 249 -10.15 5.31 -1.78
CA ALA A 249 -10.41 6.70 -1.44
C ALA A 249 -9.22 7.35 -0.71
N GLY A 250 -8.56 6.60 0.19
CA GLY A 250 -7.31 7.03 0.84
C GLY A 250 -6.17 7.25 -0.16
N LEU A 251 -5.95 6.32 -1.10
CA LEU A 251 -4.96 6.44 -2.17
C LEU A 251 -5.24 7.69 -3.03
N ARG A 252 -6.51 7.91 -3.41
CA ARG A 252 -6.93 9.10 -4.16
C ARG A 252 -6.63 10.39 -3.38
N ALA A 253 -6.93 10.41 -2.08
CA ALA A 253 -6.68 11.58 -1.22
C ALA A 253 -5.18 11.89 -1.14
N VAL A 254 -4.34 10.87 -0.92
CA VAL A 254 -2.88 11.01 -0.91
C VAL A 254 -2.36 11.56 -2.24
N ARG A 255 -2.85 11.05 -3.37
CA ARG A 255 -2.44 11.53 -4.71
C ARG A 255 -2.73 13.01 -4.92
N LEU A 256 -3.87 13.50 -4.41
CA LEU A 256 -4.25 14.91 -4.51
C LEU A 256 -3.35 15.84 -3.69
N LEU A 257 -2.70 15.35 -2.63
CA LEU A 257 -1.73 16.14 -1.84
C LEU A 257 -0.39 16.34 -2.57
N GLY A 258 -0.12 15.52 -3.58
CA GLY A 258 1.06 15.60 -4.45
C GLY A 258 2.29 14.89 -3.88
N VAL A 259 3.05 14.25 -4.77
CA VAL A 259 4.17 13.34 -4.42
C VAL A 259 5.24 13.98 -3.54
N ARG A 260 5.45 15.29 -3.65
CA ARG A 260 6.39 16.04 -2.80
C ARG A 260 6.03 16.00 -1.30
N ARG A 261 4.77 15.78 -0.95
CA ARG A 261 4.34 15.61 0.46
C ARG A 261 4.59 14.21 0.99
N LEU A 262 4.89 13.24 0.14
CA LEU A 262 5.03 11.83 0.50
C LEU A 262 5.91 11.58 1.74
N PRO A 263 7.08 12.22 1.93
CA PRO A 263 7.85 12.02 3.15
C PRO A 263 7.07 12.25 4.45
N ALA A 264 6.34 13.37 4.53
CA ALA A 264 5.50 13.68 5.68
C ALA A 264 4.27 12.76 5.79
N LEU A 265 3.78 12.24 4.65
CA LEU A 265 2.69 11.26 4.65
C LEU A 265 3.16 9.90 5.20
N LEU A 266 4.38 9.49 4.86
CA LEU A 266 4.96 8.25 5.36
C LEU A 266 5.29 8.34 6.85
N GLU A 267 5.77 9.49 7.33
CA GLU A 267 5.92 9.77 8.77
C GLU A 267 4.61 9.51 9.53
N LEU A 268 3.52 10.11 9.05
CA LEU A 268 2.20 9.96 9.65
C LEU A 268 1.68 8.52 9.54
N LEU A 269 1.95 7.82 8.43
CA LEU A 269 1.65 6.41 8.27
C LEU A 269 2.38 5.59 9.35
N THR A 270 3.71 5.67 9.41
CA THR A 270 4.51 4.87 10.35
C THR A 270 4.26 5.22 11.81
N GLY A 271 3.81 6.44 12.13
CA GLY A 271 3.38 6.81 13.48
C GLY A 271 2.06 6.16 13.93
N HIS A 272 1.29 5.59 13.01
CA HIS A 272 -0.04 5.02 13.27
C HIS A 272 -0.20 3.55 12.82
N THR A 273 0.89 2.93 12.35
CA THR A 273 0.91 1.55 11.86
C THR A 273 2.15 0.81 12.35
N ALA A 274 2.06 -0.52 12.45
CA ALA A 274 3.21 -1.41 12.54
C ALA A 274 3.58 -1.91 11.13
N THR A 275 4.87 -2.08 10.86
CA THR A 275 5.40 -2.54 9.55
C THR A 275 6.75 -3.21 9.76
N ASP A 276 7.08 -4.19 8.91
CA ASP A 276 8.43 -4.79 8.78
C ASP A 276 9.23 -4.20 7.61
N LEU A 277 8.60 -3.37 6.77
CA LEU A 277 9.25 -2.70 5.66
C LEU A 277 10.24 -1.63 6.11
N ASP A 278 11.34 -1.52 5.38
CA ASP A 278 12.33 -0.45 5.57
C ASP A 278 11.88 0.88 4.92
N ALA A 279 12.60 1.97 5.22
CA ALA A 279 12.29 3.29 4.69
C ALA A 279 12.40 3.37 3.16
N THR A 280 13.27 2.57 2.55
CA THR A 280 13.43 2.53 1.08
C THR A 280 12.20 1.93 0.42
N THR A 281 11.72 0.81 0.95
CA THR A 281 10.56 0.09 0.44
C THR A 281 9.29 0.90 0.66
N LEU A 282 9.13 1.52 1.84
CA LEU A 282 8.02 2.43 2.11
C LEU A 282 8.01 3.65 1.17
N LEU A 283 9.18 4.25 0.90
CA LEU A 283 9.30 5.39 -0.01
C LEU A 283 8.96 5.00 -1.45
N THR A 284 9.49 3.87 -1.93
CA THR A 284 9.26 3.41 -3.30
C THR A 284 7.83 2.94 -3.54
N MET A 285 7.23 2.18 -2.60
CA MET A 285 5.80 1.81 -2.66
C MET A 285 4.91 3.05 -2.56
N GLY A 286 5.21 3.98 -1.64
CA GLY A 286 4.46 5.22 -1.50
C GLY A 286 4.50 6.10 -2.76
N ALA A 287 5.63 6.10 -3.48
CA ALA A 287 5.75 6.79 -4.76
C ALA A 287 4.99 6.05 -5.88
N ALA A 288 5.01 4.72 -5.88
CA ALA A 288 4.30 3.90 -6.87
C ALA A 288 2.79 4.22 -6.93
N VAL A 289 2.17 4.54 -5.79
CA VAL A 289 0.76 4.96 -5.70
C VAL A 289 0.42 6.15 -6.62
N TYR A 290 1.37 7.06 -6.88
CA TYR A 290 1.14 8.22 -7.75
C TYR A 290 1.09 7.87 -9.23
N GLU A 291 1.69 6.74 -9.61
CA GLU A 291 1.79 6.25 -10.99
C GLU A 291 0.62 5.36 -11.39
N LEU A 292 -0.12 4.81 -10.43
CA LEU A 292 -1.23 3.91 -10.69
C LEU A 292 -2.35 4.60 -11.48
N GLY A 293 -2.84 3.93 -12.52
CA GLY A 293 -4.04 4.30 -13.26
C GLY A 293 -5.31 3.87 -12.53
N GLN A 294 -6.11 3.05 -13.20
CA GLN A 294 -7.24 2.37 -12.57
C GLN A 294 -6.72 1.23 -11.70
N VAL A 295 -7.21 1.15 -10.47
CA VAL A 295 -6.87 0.10 -9.50
C VAL A 295 -8.12 -0.74 -9.26
N PRO A 296 -8.23 -1.95 -9.86
CA PRO A 296 -9.32 -2.86 -9.55
C PRO A 296 -9.35 -3.19 -8.05
N ASN A 297 -10.55 -3.31 -7.51
CA ASN A 297 -10.78 -3.75 -6.14
C ASN A 297 -11.65 -5.00 -6.22
N VAL A 298 -11.09 -6.15 -5.84
CA VAL A 298 -11.80 -7.43 -5.87
C VAL A 298 -11.65 -8.13 -4.52
N VAL A 299 -12.52 -9.10 -4.26
CA VAL A 299 -12.41 -10.00 -3.11
C VAL A 299 -12.38 -11.40 -3.66
N VAL A 300 -11.39 -12.19 -3.25
CA VAL A 300 -11.28 -13.56 -3.76
C VAL A 300 -12.49 -14.39 -3.37
N ASP A 301 -12.88 -15.28 -4.27
CA ASP A 301 -14.07 -16.09 -4.12
C ASP A 301 -13.92 -17.15 -3.01
N GLY A 302 -15.03 -17.52 -2.39
CA GLY A 302 -15.01 -18.46 -1.30
C GLY A 302 -16.39 -18.97 -0.91
N ILE A 303 -16.45 -20.23 -0.49
CA ILE A 303 -17.67 -20.90 -0.09
C ILE A 303 -17.75 -20.92 1.45
N PRO A 304 -18.81 -20.37 2.06
CA PRO A 304 -19.04 -20.54 3.49
C PRO A 304 -19.17 -22.02 3.87
N ASP A 305 -18.48 -22.42 4.92
CA ASP A 305 -18.54 -23.78 5.47
C ASP A 305 -18.52 -23.73 7.01
N THR A 306 -18.60 -24.88 7.68
CA THR A 306 -18.54 -25.02 9.14
C THR A 306 -17.56 -26.10 9.55
N VAL A 307 -16.63 -25.76 10.43
CA VAL A 307 -15.70 -26.71 11.06
C VAL A 307 -15.82 -26.57 12.57
N ASN A 308 -16.06 -27.68 13.27
CA ASN A 308 -16.21 -27.71 14.74
C ASN A 308 -17.22 -26.67 15.29
N GLY A 309 -18.32 -26.45 14.57
CA GLY A 309 -19.36 -25.47 14.95
C GLY A 309 -18.99 -24.00 14.71
N SER A 310 -17.81 -23.72 14.14
CA SER A 310 -17.41 -22.38 13.71
C SER A 310 -17.58 -22.22 12.21
N SER A 311 -18.25 -21.14 11.78
CA SER A 311 -18.35 -20.79 10.36
C SER A 311 -17.00 -20.35 9.82
N ILE A 312 -16.60 -20.85 8.66
CA ILE A 312 -15.34 -20.57 7.95
C ILE A 312 -15.63 -20.23 6.48
N VAL A 313 -14.61 -19.81 5.74
CA VAL A 313 -14.64 -19.70 4.27
C VAL A 313 -13.61 -20.67 3.68
N ARG A 314 -14.00 -21.48 2.70
CA ARG A 314 -13.07 -22.23 1.87
C ARG A 314 -12.87 -21.47 0.57
N LEU A 315 -11.64 -21.07 0.29
CA LEU A 315 -11.30 -20.43 -0.99
C LEU A 315 -11.52 -21.44 -2.13
N THR A 316 -12.05 -20.95 -3.25
CA THR A 316 -12.35 -21.75 -4.44
C THR A 316 -11.15 -21.76 -5.41
N ASP A 317 -11.24 -22.55 -6.48
CA ASP A 317 -10.23 -22.53 -7.54
C ASP A 317 -10.16 -21.15 -8.22
N ASP A 318 -11.28 -20.40 -8.27
CA ASP A 318 -11.32 -19.03 -8.80
C ASP A 318 -10.50 -18.05 -7.94
N ALA A 319 -10.45 -18.28 -6.62
CA ALA A 319 -9.55 -17.51 -5.74
C ALA A 319 -8.08 -17.76 -6.07
N VAL A 320 -7.71 -19.02 -6.36
CA VAL A 320 -6.35 -19.38 -6.78
C VAL A 320 -6.03 -18.72 -8.11
N ALA A 321 -6.93 -18.81 -9.09
CA ALA A 321 -6.77 -18.15 -10.39
C ALA A 321 -6.61 -16.62 -10.25
N THR A 322 -7.31 -15.98 -9.31
CA THR A 322 -7.15 -14.55 -9.02
C THR A 322 -5.73 -14.23 -8.51
N PHE A 323 -5.15 -15.07 -7.65
CA PHE A 323 -3.77 -14.86 -7.19
C PHE A 323 -2.74 -15.12 -8.29
N GLU A 324 -2.99 -16.11 -9.15
CA GLU A 324 -2.14 -16.40 -10.31
C GLU A 324 -2.17 -15.24 -11.33
N ASP A 325 -3.35 -14.67 -11.60
CA ASP A 325 -3.51 -13.48 -12.44
C ASP A 325 -2.77 -12.28 -11.84
N LEU A 326 -2.82 -12.12 -10.51
CA LEU A 326 -2.14 -11.06 -9.78
C LEU A 326 -0.60 -11.15 -9.80
N ALA A 327 -0.02 -12.27 -10.24
CA ALA A 327 1.41 -12.54 -10.08
C ALA A 327 2.34 -11.55 -10.82
N ASP A 328 1.86 -10.89 -11.87
CA ASP A 328 2.61 -9.84 -12.59
C ASP A 328 2.28 -8.40 -12.13
N GLY A 329 1.47 -8.30 -11.07
CA GLY A 329 1.01 -7.04 -10.48
C GLY A 329 -0.19 -6.41 -11.19
N THR A 330 -0.85 -7.14 -12.10
CA THR A 330 -2.06 -6.72 -12.79
C THR A 330 -3.24 -7.66 -12.49
N LEU A 331 -4.46 -7.23 -12.80
CA LEU A 331 -5.61 -8.12 -12.87
C LEU A 331 -6.23 -7.90 -14.23
N ASP A 332 -6.00 -8.86 -15.13
CA ASP A 332 -6.46 -8.79 -16.51
C ASP A 332 -7.94 -9.19 -16.64
N SER A 333 -8.45 -9.94 -15.65
CA SER A 333 -9.85 -10.39 -15.60
C SER A 333 -10.52 -9.98 -14.28
N PRO A 334 -11.58 -9.15 -14.31
CA PRO A 334 -12.38 -8.85 -13.12
C PRO A 334 -13.36 -9.96 -12.74
#